data_AF-A0A0G0M4R7-F1
#
_entry.id   AF-A0A0G0M4R7-F1
#
_cell.length_a   1.000
_cell.length_b   1.000
_cell.length_c   1.000
_cell.angle_alpha   90.00
_cell.angle_beta   90.00
_cell.angle_gamma   90.00
#
_symmetry.space_group_name_H-M   'P 1'
#
loop_
_entity.id
_entity.type
_entity.pdbx_description
1 polymer ?
#
loop_
_entity_poly.entity_id
_entity_poly.type
_entity_poly.pdbx_seq_one_letter_code
_entity_poly.pdbx_strand_id
1 'polypeptide(L)'
;MVAELKLSKPLKYDHPKGTPVTVVDQYINKSTSEKIWFVAPKIDGVYYTKAVNFFENAIELRNKVFKSLGPVNPKDQNQGNAFIDEKTVFEFFTESCSGIILLFAATESLVNNLIENAPAYNYCKKIKVNLFSVGKYFIGRKKNEVLSSEKLLFLGIEEKIKNVLPCLYKFESPAGKSFWQDFMALKLLRDGFIHSTRDHAYGANKGVNSTYSQLFDIDFEKLINNIGDLLMYLKNNTQKTI
;
A
#
# COMPACT_ATOMS: atom_id res chain seq x y z
N MET A 1 9.69 -30.43 19.18
CA MET A 1 8.61 -31.16 19.88
C MET A 1 7.32 -30.71 19.22
N VAL A 2 6.77 -31.54 18.31
CA VAL A 2 5.56 -31.20 17.55
C VAL A 2 4.38 -31.57 18.42
N ALA A 3 3.64 -30.57 18.91
CA ALA A 3 2.40 -30.80 19.64
C ALA A 3 1.35 -31.27 18.64
N GLU A 4 0.95 -32.55 18.72
CA GLU A 4 -0.19 -33.08 17.97
C GLU A 4 -1.48 -32.37 18.40
N LEU A 5 -2.00 -31.53 17.51
CA LEU A 5 -3.32 -30.93 17.63
C LEU A 5 -4.38 -32.01 17.38
N LYS A 6 -4.98 -32.52 18.47
CA LYS A 6 -6.19 -33.37 18.40
C LYS A 6 -7.38 -32.53 17.91
N LEU A 7 -7.67 -32.61 16.61
CA LEU A 7 -8.73 -31.89 15.89
C LEU A 7 -10.16 -32.48 16.06
N SER A 8 -10.45 -33.21 17.15
CA SER A 8 -11.74 -33.90 17.29
C SER A 8 -12.90 -33.02 17.81
N LYS A 9 -12.69 -31.72 17.98
CA LYS A 9 -13.73 -30.75 18.31
C LYS A 9 -13.45 -29.44 17.57
N PRO A 10 -14.48 -28.72 17.03
CA PRO A 10 -14.27 -27.41 16.44
C PRO A 10 -13.56 -26.52 17.46
N LEU A 11 -12.55 -25.77 16.99
CA LEU A 11 -11.81 -24.80 17.81
C LEU A 11 -12.82 -23.82 18.42
N LYS A 12 -13.18 -24.06 19.68
CA LYS A 12 -13.91 -23.10 20.50
C LYS A 12 -12.89 -22.09 21.00
N TYR A 13 -12.95 -20.88 20.46
CA TYR A 13 -12.27 -19.74 21.05
C TYR A 13 -13.21 -19.14 22.10
N ASP A 14 -12.86 -19.27 23.38
CA ASP A 14 -13.59 -18.60 24.46
C ASP A 14 -13.37 -17.08 24.36
N HIS A 15 -14.47 -16.33 24.38
CA HIS A 15 -14.49 -14.89 24.14
C HIS A 15 -14.57 -14.08 25.46
N PRO A 16 -13.66 -13.15 25.72
CA PRO A 16 -13.92 -12.02 26.61
C PRO A 16 -14.78 -10.97 25.87
N LYS A 17 -15.77 -10.39 26.56
CA LYS A 17 -16.66 -9.35 26.02
C LYS A 17 -15.86 -8.15 25.48
N GLY A 18 -16.00 -7.82 24.19
CA GLY A 18 -15.47 -6.53 23.66
C GLY A 18 -15.00 -6.41 22.20
N THR A 19 -15.39 -7.29 21.25
CA THR A 19 -15.31 -7.06 19.76
C THR A 19 -13.86 -7.02 19.16
N PRO A 20 -13.56 -7.52 17.92
CA PRO A 20 -14.43 -7.71 16.76
C PRO A 20 -14.58 -9.14 16.20
N VAL A 21 -15.76 -9.32 15.60
CA VAL A 21 -16.24 -10.44 14.80
C VAL A 21 -15.19 -10.86 13.76
N THR A 22 -14.57 -12.02 13.95
CA THR A 22 -13.93 -12.73 12.84
C THR A 22 -15.00 -13.11 11.84
N VAL A 23 -14.89 -12.66 10.58
CA VAL A 23 -15.73 -13.18 9.50
C VAL A 23 -15.37 -14.65 9.35
N VAL A 24 -16.27 -15.52 9.79
CA VAL A 24 -16.14 -16.96 9.57
C VAL A 24 -16.71 -17.23 8.19
N ASP A 25 -15.88 -17.76 7.31
CA ASP A 25 -16.27 -18.14 5.96
C ASP A 25 -16.40 -19.66 5.86
N GLN A 26 -17.10 -20.11 4.84
CA GLN A 26 -17.40 -21.51 4.59
C GLN A 26 -16.88 -21.94 3.23
N TYR A 27 -15.94 -22.88 3.25
CA TYR A 27 -15.58 -23.65 2.08
C TYR A 27 -16.48 -24.90 2.00
N ILE A 28 -17.04 -25.17 0.84
CA ILE A 28 -17.75 -26.43 0.56
C ILE A 28 -16.82 -27.29 -0.30
N ASN A 29 -16.38 -28.41 0.26
CA ASN A 29 -15.60 -29.38 -0.48
C ASN A 29 -16.47 -30.01 -1.58
N LYS A 30 -16.12 -29.79 -2.84
CA LYS A 30 -16.92 -30.27 -3.98
C LYS A 30 -16.93 -31.80 -4.11
N SER A 31 -15.91 -32.50 -3.63
CA SER A 31 -15.84 -33.97 -3.74
C SER A 31 -16.55 -34.67 -2.59
N THR A 32 -16.54 -34.10 -1.39
CA THR A 32 -17.15 -34.73 -0.19
C THR A 32 -18.45 -34.07 0.26
N SER A 33 -18.82 -32.92 -0.31
CA SER A 33 -19.90 -32.03 0.17
C SER A 33 -19.72 -31.55 1.62
N GLU A 34 -18.53 -31.74 2.20
CA GLU A 34 -18.23 -31.32 3.56
C GLU A 34 -18.12 -29.80 3.65
N LYS A 35 -18.69 -29.24 4.72
CA LYS A 35 -18.62 -27.81 5.05
C LYS A 35 -17.47 -27.56 6.00
N ILE A 36 -16.46 -26.86 5.52
CA ILE A 36 -15.28 -26.48 6.30
C ILE A 36 -15.41 -25.00 6.66
N TRP A 37 -15.41 -24.71 7.95
CA TRP A 37 -15.45 -23.34 8.48
C TRP A 37 -14.03 -22.87 8.77
N PHE A 38 -13.71 -21.64 8.37
CA PHE A 38 -12.42 -21.04 8.66
C PHE A 38 -12.59 -19.56 8.99
N VAL A 39 -11.62 -19.02 9.75
CA VAL A 39 -11.54 -17.58 9.99
C VAL A 39 -10.94 -16.94 8.75
N ALA A 40 -11.71 -16.12 8.04
CA ALA A 40 -11.20 -15.40 6.88
C ALA A 40 -10.16 -14.37 7.34
N PRO A 41 -8.95 -14.37 6.77
CA PRO A 41 -7.94 -13.39 7.14
C PRO A 41 -8.36 -12.01 6.62
N LYS A 42 -8.02 -10.96 7.37
CA LYS A 42 -8.15 -9.58 6.88
C LYS A 42 -7.11 -9.33 5.81
N ILE A 43 -7.57 -9.02 4.59
CA ILE A 43 -6.70 -8.96 3.41
C ILE A 43 -5.66 -7.83 3.50
N ASP A 44 -5.97 -6.70 4.15
CA ASP A 44 -4.99 -5.65 4.46
C ASP A 44 -3.81 -6.19 5.28
N GLY A 45 -4.09 -7.03 6.29
CA GLY A 45 -3.07 -7.67 7.11
C GLY A 45 -2.25 -8.71 6.34
N VAL A 46 -2.86 -9.46 5.43
CA VAL A 46 -2.15 -10.41 4.56
C VAL A 46 -1.17 -9.67 3.66
N TYR A 47 -1.62 -8.61 2.99
CA TYR A 47 -0.79 -7.82 2.11
C TYR A 47 0.36 -7.15 2.86
N TYR A 48 0.09 -6.54 4.02
CA TYR A 48 1.12 -5.92 4.84
C TYR A 48 2.19 -6.93 5.28
N THR A 49 1.76 -8.07 5.82
CA THR A 49 2.69 -9.12 6.29
C THR A 49 3.56 -9.64 5.14
N LYS A 50 2.98 -9.86 3.96
CA LYS A 50 3.75 -10.28 2.79
C LYS A 50 4.73 -9.21 2.33
N ALA A 51 4.32 -7.94 2.33
CA ALA A 51 5.20 -6.84 1.97
C ALA A 51 6.43 -6.75 2.89
N VAL A 52 6.25 -6.94 4.20
CA VAL A 52 7.36 -7.00 5.17
C VAL A 52 8.36 -8.09 4.77
N ASN A 53 7.90 -9.31 4.53
CA ASN A 53 8.78 -10.42 4.14
C ASN A 53 9.55 -10.11 2.84
N PHE A 54 8.88 -9.53 1.84
CA PHE A 54 9.54 -9.12 0.58
C PHE A 54 10.62 -8.07 0.82
N PHE A 55 10.39 -7.11 1.73
CA PHE A 55 11.38 -6.09 2.04
C PHE A 55 12.54 -6.61 2.88
N GLU A 56 12.31 -7.52 3.83
CA GLU A 56 13.37 -8.19 4.58
C GLU A 56 14.32 -8.91 3.61
N ASN A 57 13.77 -9.67 2.65
CA ASN A 57 14.54 -10.31 1.59
C ASN A 57 15.27 -9.28 0.70
N ALA A 58 14.60 -8.18 0.32
CA ALA A 58 15.20 -7.13 -0.49
C ALA A 58 16.39 -6.46 0.21
N ILE A 59 16.33 -6.25 1.52
CA ILE A 59 17.45 -5.71 2.32
C ILE A 59 18.65 -6.66 2.25
N GLU A 60 18.43 -7.96 2.43
CA GLU A 60 19.49 -8.97 2.32
C GLU A 60 20.11 -9.01 0.92
N LEU A 61 19.26 -9.00 -0.12
CA LEU A 61 19.69 -9.02 -1.51
C LEU A 61 20.46 -7.76 -1.88
N ARG A 62 20.02 -6.58 -1.44
CA ARG A 62 20.74 -5.31 -1.64
C ARG A 62 22.17 -5.39 -1.12
N ASN A 63 22.36 -5.96 0.06
CA ASN A 63 23.68 -6.14 0.64
C ASN A 63 24.55 -7.11 -0.19
N LYS A 64 23.96 -8.15 -0.78
CA LYS A 64 24.66 -9.08 -1.70
C LYS A 64 25.02 -8.39 -3.02
N VAL A 65 24.09 -7.61 -3.59
CA VAL A 65 24.30 -6.80 -4.80
C VAL A 65 25.48 -5.84 -4.63
N PHE A 66 25.56 -5.10 -3.51
CA PHE A 66 26.68 -4.20 -3.28
C PHE A 66 28.02 -4.91 -3.06
N LYS A 67 27.99 -6.15 -2.55
CA LYS A 67 29.20 -7.00 -2.42
C LYS A 67 29.65 -7.60 -3.76
N SER A 68 28.76 -7.66 -4.76
CA SER A 68 29.05 -8.19 -6.11
C SER A 68 29.32 -7.07 -7.13
N LEU A 69 29.89 -5.95 -6.69
CA LEU A 69 30.40 -4.93 -7.61
C LEU A 69 31.70 -5.43 -8.27
N GLY A 70 31.71 -5.46 -9.60
CA GLY A 70 32.90 -5.77 -10.38
C GLY A 70 33.96 -4.67 -10.31
N PRO A 71 35.20 -4.97 -10.72
CA PRO A 71 36.25 -3.96 -10.79
C PRO A 71 35.89 -2.85 -11.79
N VAL A 72 36.26 -1.60 -11.46
CA VAL A 72 36.19 -0.47 -12.41
C VAL A 72 37.02 -0.84 -13.64
N ASN A 73 36.41 -0.89 -14.82
CA ASN A 73 37.19 -1.01 -16.05
C ASN A 73 38.00 0.29 -16.23
N PRO A 74 39.34 0.25 -16.29
CA PRO A 74 40.16 1.46 -16.41
C PRO A 74 39.86 2.30 -17.66
N LYS A 75 39.26 1.70 -18.70
CA LYS A 75 38.85 2.38 -19.93
C LYS A 75 37.51 3.12 -19.79
N ASP A 76 36.73 2.79 -18.76
CA ASP A 76 35.37 3.26 -18.54
C ASP A 76 35.21 3.93 -17.17
N GLN A 77 36.24 4.65 -16.69
CA GLN A 77 36.21 5.34 -15.39
C GLN A 77 35.00 6.28 -15.21
N ASN A 78 34.44 6.78 -16.32
CA ASN A 78 33.24 7.63 -16.33
C ASN A 78 31.91 6.85 -16.35
N GLN A 79 31.92 5.53 -16.47
CA GLN A 79 30.72 4.67 -16.53
C GLN A 79 30.41 3.96 -15.20
N GLY A 80 31.34 3.97 -14.24
CA GLY A 80 31.15 3.38 -12.91
C GLY A 80 31.40 1.87 -12.84
N ASN A 81 31.03 1.26 -11.70
CA ASN A 81 31.12 -0.18 -11.48
C ASN A 81 29.87 -0.88 -12.04
N ALA A 82 30.07 -2.03 -12.69
CA ALA A 82 28.98 -2.92 -13.08
C ALA A 82 28.74 -3.98 -12.00
N PHE A 83 27.48 -4.36 -11.80
CA PHE A 83 27.13 -5.55 -11.01
C PHE A 83 27.51 -6.80 -11.79
N ILE A 84 28.23 -7.73 -11.17
CA ILE A 84 28.62 -8.99 -11.82
C ILE A 84 27.62 -10.14 -11.57
N ASP A 85 26.73 -9.97 -10.59
CA ASP A 85 25.69 -10.95 -10.28
C ASP A 85 24.31 -10.45 -10.72
N GLU A 86 24.04 -10.59 -12.02
CA GLU A 86 22.78 -10.17 -12.65
C GLU A 86 21.55 -10.83 -12.02
N LYS A 87 21.69 -12.09 -11.58
CA LYS A 87 20.61 -12.84 -10.96
C LYS A 87 20.20 -12.20 -9.63
N THR A 88 21.17 -11.93 -8.76
CA THR A 88 20.90 -11.31 -7.46
C THR A 88 20.35 -9.88 -7.61
N VAL A 89 20.79 -9.14 -8.64
CA VAL A 89 20.23 -7.83 -8.98
C VAL A 89 18.75 -7.94 -9.40
N PHE A 90 18.43 -8.91 -10.27
CA PHE A 90 17.06 -9.13 -10.71
C PHE A 90 16.14 -9.56 -9.56
N GLU A 91 16.61 -10.46 -8.69
CA GLU A 91 15.89 -10.88 -7.48
C GLU A 91 15.66 -9.69 -6.53
N PHE A 92 16.66 -8.84 -6.31
CA PHE A 92 16.52 -7.63 -5.50
C PHE A 92 15.37 -6.73 -6.00
N PHE A 93 15.31 -6.47 -7.31
CA PHE A 93 14.25 -5.65 -7.89
C PHE A 93 12.88 -6.33 -7.82
N THR A 94 12.83 -7.65 -8.01
CA THR A 94 11.59 -8.43 -7.91
C THR A 94 11.00 -8.36 -6.50
N GLU A 95 11.83 -8.58 -5.48
CA GLU A 95 11.41 -8.51 -4.07
C GLU A 95 10.98 -7.07 -3.71
N SER A 96 11.78 -6.06 -4.09
CA SER A 96 11.47 -4.64 -3.84
C SER A 96 10.15 -4.20 -4.47
N CYS A 97 9.92 -4.54 -5.74
CA CYS A 97 8.70 -4.20 -6.47
C CYS A 97 7.48 -4.89 -5.84
N SER A 98 7.61 -6.18 -5.50
CA SER A 98 6.55 -6.96 -4.85
C SER A 98 6.18 -6.36 -3.49
N GLY A 99 7.18 -6.00 -2.68
CA GLY A 99 6.97 -5.32 -1.39
C GLY A 99 6.22 -4.00 -1.55
N ILE A 100 6.62 -3.15 -2.50
CA ILE A 100 5.99 -1.84 -2.76
C ILE A 100 4.54 -1.98 -3.18
N ILE A 101 4.25 -2.88 -4.13
CA ILE A 101 2.88 -3.12 -4.61
C ILE A 101 2.00 -3.63 -3.47
N LEU A 102 2.48 -4.60 -2.68
CA LEU A 102 1.70 -5.18 -1.60
C LEU A 102 1.52 -4.23 -0.42
N LEU A 103 2.52 -3.42 -0.07
CA LEU A 103 2.38 -2.44 1.00
C LEU A 103 1.37 -1.35 0.63
N PHE A 104 1.37 -0.93 -0.65
CA PHE A 104 0.36 -0.02 -1.16
C PHE A 104 -1.04 -0.65 -1.17
N ALA A 105 -1.15 -1.90 -1.63
CA ALA A 105 -2.41 -2.65 -1.65
C ALA A 105 -2.99 -2.86 -0.23
N ALA A 106 -2.13 -3.08 0.77
CA ALA A 106 -2.54 -3.15 2.18
C ALA A 106 -3.21 -1.84 2.63
N THR A 107 -2.60 -0.71 2.26
CA THR A 107 -3.13 0.62 2.58
C THR A 107 -4.46 0.87 1.88
N GLU A 108 -4.54 0.59 0.58
CA GLU A 108 -5.76 0.76 -0.21
C GLU A 108 -6.91 -0.13 0.30
N SER A 109 -6.61 -1.40 0.59
CA SER A 109 -7.59 -2.34 1.14
C SER A 109 -8.15 -1.86 2.48
N LEU A 110 -7.30 -1.44 3.41
CA LEU A 110 -7.75 -0.91 4.69
C LEU A 110 -8.64 0.31 4.51
N VAL A 111 -8.21 1.27 3.70
CA VAL A 111 -8.94 2.52 3.49
C VAL A 111 -10.31 2.27 2.86
N ASN A 112 -10.38 1.38 1.86
CA ASN A 112 -11.65 1.00 1.23
C ASN A 112 -12.57 0.33 2.25
N ASN A 113 -12.05 -0.61 3.05
CA ASN A 113 -12.82 -1.26 4.10
C ASN A 113 -13.34 -0.25 5.14
N LEU A 114 -12.54 0.74 5.53
CA LEU A 114 -12.96 1.81 6.44
C LEU A 114 -14.04 2.71 5.80
N ILE A 115 -14.02 2.97 4.49
CA ILE A 115 -15.07 3.74 3.82
C ILE A 115 -16.38 2.95 3.77
N GLU A 116 -16.31 1.66 3.43
CA GLU A 116 -17.49 0.78 3.36
C GLU A 116 -18.21 0.63 4.71
N ASN A 117 -17.45 0.63 5.81
CA ASN A 117 -17.98 0.47 7.17
C ASN A 117 -18.24 1.81 7.88
N ALA A 118 -18.09 2.94 7.19
CA ALA A 118 -18.30 4.25 7.81
C ALA A 118 -19.79 4.46 8.19
N PRO A 119 -20.07 5.13 9.32
CA PRO A 119 -21.44 5.53 9.63
C PRO A 119 -21.99 6.41 8.51
N ALA A 120 -23.28 6.24 8.19
CA ALA A 120 -23.91 6.93 7.07
C ALA A 120 -23.68 8.45 7.15
N TYR A 121 -22.81 8.96 6.28
CA TYR A 121 -22.52 10.39 6.20
C TYR A 121 -22.19 10.82 4.77
N ASN A 122 -22.69 12.00 4.42
CA ASN A 122 -22.57 12.61 3.11
C ASN A 122 -21.25 13.38 3.00
N TYR A 123 -20.18 12.75 2.51
CA TYR A 123 -18.96 13.47 2.15
C TYR A 123 -19.25 14.46 1.02
N CYS A 124 -19.05 15.75 1.29
CA CYS A 124 -19.23 16.82 0.31
C CYS A 124 -17.89 17.15 -0.36
N LYS A 125 -17.70 16.71 -1.60
CA LYS A 125 -16.53 17.10 -2.39
C LYS A 125 -16.77 18.45 -3.06
N LYS A 126 -15.81 19.38 -2.91
CA LYS A 126 -15.80 20.65 -3.66
C LYS A 126 -15.29 20.40 -5.08
N ILE A 127 -16.19 20.42 -6.06
CA ILE A 127 -15.87 20.22 -7.48
C ILE A 127 -15.81 21.58 -8.18
N LYS A 128 -14.77 21.84 -8.96
CA LYS A 128 -14.76 22.96 -9.91
C LYS A 128 -15.66 22.61 -11.08
N VAL A 129 -16.75 23.34 -11.24
CA VAL A 129 -17.65 23.23 -12.38
C VAL A 129 -17.36 24.38 -13.31
N ASN A 130 -17.02 24.09 -14.56
CA ASN A 130 -16.94 25.09 -15.61
C ASN A 130 -18.38 25.43 -16.00
N LEU A 131 -18.82 26.67 -15.72
CA LEU A 131 -20.20 27.04 -16.03
C LEU A 131 -20.36 27.29 -17.53
N PHE A 132 -19.57 28.20 -18.11
CA PHE A 132 -19.63 28.55 -19.54
C PHE A 132 -18.30 29.15 -20.02
N SER A 133 -18.02 29.07 -21.33
CA SER A 133 -16.90 29.75 -21.99
C SER A 133 -17.38 31.06 -22.63
N VAL A 134 -16.75 32.19 -22.26
CA VAL A 134 -16.87 33.44 -23.02
C VAL A 134 -15.52 33.68 -23.71
N GLY A 135 -15.42 33.33 -24.99
CA GLY A 135 -14.15 33.30 -25.72
C GLY A 135 -13.16 32.29 -25.14
N LYS A 136 -11.91 32.72 -24.83
CA LYS A 136 -10.84 31.89 -24.24
C LYS A 136 -10.88 31.80 -22.71
N TYR A 137 -11.84 32.45 -22.04
CA TYR A 137 -11.89 32.52 -20.58
C TYR A 137 -12.97 31.59 -20.02
N PHE A 138 -12.58 30.80 -19.00
CA PHE A 138 -13.46 29.91 -18.26
C PHE A 138 -13.80 30.51 -16.89
N ILE A 139 -15.09 30.66 -16.60
CA ILE A 139 -15.56 31.00 -15.25
C ILE A 139 -15.94 29.70 -14.54
N GLY A 140 -15.13 29.30 -13.55
CA GLY A 140 -15.40 28.14 -12.70
C GLY A 140 -16.09 28.53 -11.39
N ARG A 141 -17.16 27.83 -11.01
CA ARG A 141 -17.69 27.87 -9.63
C ARG A 141 -17.41 26.56 -8.91
N LYS A 142 -17.22 26.62 -7.60
CA LYS A 142 -17.12 25.41 -6.76
C LYS A 142 -18.52 24.98 -6.38
N LYS A 143 -18.93 23.77 -6.77
CA LYS A 143 -20.18 23.13 -6.30
C LYS A 143 -19.81 22.05 -5.29
N ASN A 144 -20.57 21.95 -4.21
CA ASN A 144 -20.48 20.81 -3.31
C ASN A 144 -21.31 19.68 -3.91
N GLU A 145 -20.69 18.55 -4.23
CA GLU A 145 -21.39 17.30 -4.55
C GLU A 145 -21.30 16.38 -3.34
N VAL A 146 -22.45 15.88 -2.90
CA VAL A 146 -22.52 14.76 -1.96
C VAL A 146 -22.25 13.49 -2.73
N LEU A 147 -21.17 12.79 -2.37
CA LEU A 147 -20.82 11.52 -2.99
C LEU A 147 -21.42 10.35 -2.21
N SER A 148 -21.96 9.35 -2.93
CA SER A 148 -22.33 8.06 -2.34
C SER A 148 -21.10 7.28 -1.90
N SER A 149 -21.26 6.32 -0.98
CA SER A 149 -20.16 5.46 -0.51
C SER A 149 -19.45 4.76 -1.68
N GLU A 150 -20.19 4.26 -2.67
CA GLU A 150 -19.63 3.67 -3.89
C GLU A 150 -18.74 4.66 -4.65
N LYS A 151 -19.20 5.92 -4.85
CA LYS A 151 -18.40 6.96 -5.50
C LYS A 151 -17.13 7.31 -4.71
N LEU A 152 -17.15 7.19 -3.39
CA LEU A 152 -15.96 7.40 -2.55
C LEU A 152 -14.88 6.34 -2.82
N LEU A 153 -15.28 5.10 -3.13
CA LEU A 153 -14.35 4.01 -3.46
C LEU A 153 -13.60 4.24 -4.79
N PHE A 154 -14.12 5.07 -5.69
CA PHE A 154 -13.43 5.44 -6.94
C PHE A 154 -12.50 6.65 -6.82
N LEU A 155 -12.44 7.30 -5.65
CA LEU A 155 -11.50 8.38 -5.43
C LEU A 155 -10.06 7.86 -5.34
N GLY A 156 -9.09 8.71 -5.73
CA GLY A 156 -7.68 8.40 -5.53
C GLY A 156 -7.37 8.20 -4.05
N ILE A 157 -6.46 7.28 -3.75
CA ILE A 157 -6.14 6.89 -2.36
C ILE A 157 -5.68 8.08 -1.49
N GLU A 158 -4.97 9.03 -2.08
CA GLU A 158 -4.54 10.25 -1.40
C GLU A 158 -5.73 11.07 -0.91
N GLU A 159 -6.72 11.30 -1.77
CA GLU A 159 -7.96 12.03 -1.43
C GLU A 159 -8.73 11.29 -0.33
N LYS A 160 -8.78 9.95 -0.42
CA LYS A 160 -9.46 9.12 0.59
C LYS A 160 -8.84 9.28 1.97
N ILE A 161 -7.52 9.18 2.07
CA ILE A 161 -6.79 9.26 3.35
C ILE A 161 -6.77 10.70 3.89
N LYS A 162 -6.54 11.68 3.01
CA LYS A 162 -6.35 13.08 3.40
C LYS A 162 -7.66 13.77 3.78
N ASN A 163 -8.75 13.48 3.07
CA ASN A 163 -9.98 14.26 3.15
C ASN A 163 -11.20 13.40 3.50
N VAL A 164 -11.38 12.23 2.86
CA VAL A 164 -12.60 11.42 3.04
C VAL A 164 -12.66 10.80 4.44
N LEU A 165 -11.67 10.01 4.84
CA LEU A 165 -11.68 9.34 6.15
C LEU A 165 -11.74 10.35 7.31
N PRO A 166 -10.92 11.42 7.35
CA PRO A 166 -11.04 12.48 8.37
C PRO A 166 -12.45 13.07 8.45
N CYS A 167 -13.10 13.28 7.30
CA CYS A 167 -14.46 13.81 7.26
C CYS A 167 -15.51 12.80 7.76
N LEU A 168 -15.41 11.54 7.36
CA LEU A 168 -16.37 10.48 7.76
C LEU A 168 -16.30 10.17 9.25
N TYR A 169 -15.09 10.15 9.82
CA TYR A 169 -14.84 9.72 11.20
C TYR A 169 -14.48 10.85 12.16
N LYS A 170 -14.49 12.11 11.68
CA LYS A 170 -14.27 13.34 12.46
C LYS A 170 -12.93 13.36 13.21
N PHE A 171 -11.84 13.02 12.50
CA PHE A 171 -10.48 13.11 13.04
C PHE A 171 -9.59 14.02 12.17
N GLU A 172 -8.40 14.37 12.65
CA GLU A 172 -7.48 15.24 11.91
C GLU A 172 -6.84 14.54 10.70
N SER A 173 -6.68 15.28 9.60
CA SER A 173 -5.98 14.75 8.43
C SER A 173 -4.58 14.25 8.79
N PRO A 174 -4.15 13.08 8.28
CA PRO A 174 -2.78 12.62 8.44
C PRO A 174 -1.77 13.45 7.63
N ALA A 175 -2.24 14.30 6.70
CA ALA A 175 -1.35 15.12 5.88
C ALA A 175 -0.47 16.04 6.73
N GLY A 176 0.84 16.04 6.43
CA GLY A 176 1.84 16.79 7.19
C GLY A 176 2.49 16.03 8.34
N LYS A 177 2.00 14.83 8.69
CA LYS A 177 2.68 13.92 9.63
C LYS A 177 3.87 13.25 8.94
N SER A 178 4.85 12.75 9.73
CA SER A 178 6.05 12.10 9.20
C SER A 178 5.71 10.96 8.23
N PHE A 179 4.83 10.05 8.65
CA PHE A 179 4.39 8.92 7.83
C PHE A 179 3.64 9.29 6.54
N TRP A 180 3.12 10.51 6.44
CA TRP A 180 2.46 10.98 5.22
C TRP A 180 3.45 11.13 4.07
N GLN A 181 4.66 11.60 4.35
CA GLN A 181 5.69 11.78 3.33
C GLN A 181 6.12 10.42 2.77
N ASP A 182 6.34 9.43 3.64
CA ASP A 182 6.70 8.07 3.20
C ASP A 182 5.56 7.36 2.47
N PHE A 183 4.29 7.62 2.84
CA PHE A 183 3.14 7.19 2.05
C PHE A 183 3.13 7.79 0.64
N MET A 184 3.41 9.09 0.51
CA MET A 184 3.50 9.72 -0.81
C MET A 184 4.65 9.15 -1.63
N ALA A 185 5.80 8.85 -1.00
CA ALA A 185 6.92 8.18 -1.65
C ALA A 185 6.54 6.77 -2.12
N LEU A 186 5.88 5.97 -1.27
CA LEU A 186 5.36 4.64 -1.62
C LEU A 186 4.44 4.70 -2.84
N LYS A 187 3.50 5.65 -2.84
CA LYS A 187 2.58 5.88 -3.96
C LYS A 187 3.34 6.18 -5.25
N LEU A 188 4.31 7.10 -5.21
CA LEU A 188 5.11 7.47 -6.38
C LEU A 188 5.90 6.28 -6.93
N LEU A 189 6.49 5.46 -6.06
CA LEU A 189 7.20 4.25 -6.48
C LEU A 189 6.26 3.24 -7.15
N ARG A 190 5.12 2.95 -6.52
CA ARG A 190 4.09 2.05 -7.07
C ARG A 190 3.60 2.54 -8.44
N ASP A 191 3.30 3.83 -8.56
CA ASP A 191 2.85 4.42 -9.81
C ASP A 191 3.94 4.36 -10.88
N GLY A 192 5.22 4.55 -10.50
CA GLY A 192 6.37 4.37 -11.39
C GLY A 192 6.49 2.95 -11.96
N PHE A 193 6.24 1.92 -11.15
CA PHE A 193 6.25 0.53 -11.64
C PHE A 193 5.08 0.21 -12.55
N ILE A 194 3.85 0.62 -12.16
CA ILE A 194 2.63 0.27 -12.90
C ILE A 194 2.50 1.07 -14.19
N HIS A 195 2.83 2.35 -14.14
CA HIS A 195 2.74 3.27 -15.27
C HIS A 195 4.11 3.50 -15.89
N SER A 196 4.90 2.43 -16.03
CA SER A 196 6.26 2.45 -16.61
C SER A 196 6.30 3.18 -17.97
N THR A 197 6.42 4.51 -17.94
CA THR A 197 6.62 5.32 -19.14
C THR A 197 8.12 5.37 -19.44
N ARG A 198 8.46 5.74 -20.67
CA ARG A 198 9.85 5.87 -21.12
C ARG A 198 10.70 6.76 -20.19
N ASP A 199 10.09 7.78 -19.59
CA ASP A 199 10.74 8.73 -18.68
C ASP A 199 10.88 8.22 -17.23
N HIS A 200 10.15 7.17 -16.84
CA HIS A 200 10.13 6.64 -15.47
C HIS A 200 10.78 5.25 -15.31
N ALA A 201 10.82 4.45 -16.38
CA ALA A 201 11.19 3.03 -16.29
C ALA A 201 12.60 2.71 -16.81
N TYR A 202 13.04 3.28 -17.93
CA TYR A 202 14.26 2.83 -18.62
C TYR A 202 15.08 3.96 -19.27
N GLY A 203 14.55 5.18 -19.35
CA GLY A 203 15.22 6.33 -19.95
C GLY A 203 15.88 7.22 -18.91
N ALA A 204 17.02 6.81 -18.36
CA ALA A 204 17.91 7.75 -17.69
C ALA A 204 18.43 8.74 -18.73
N ASN A 205 17.78 9.89 -18.88
CA ASN A 205 18.50 11.08 -19.30
C ASN A 205 19.72 11.19 -18.38
N LYS A 206 20.93 11.30 -18.95
CA LYS A 206 22.18 11.37 -18.18
C LYS A 206 22.00 12.32 -16.99
N GLY A 207 22.00 11.79 -15.76
CA GLY A 207 21.87 12.56 -14.51
C GLY A 207 20.52 12.48 -13.77
N VAL A 208 19.52 11.74 -14.26
CA VAL A 208 18.25 11.54 -13.52
C VAL A 208 18.15 10.11 -12.99
N ASN A 209 17.96 9.96 -11.67
CA ASN A 209 17.76 8.66 -11.02
C ASN A 209 16.43 8.04 -11.47
N SER A 210 16.50 6.85 -12.07
CA SER A 210 15.33 6.05 -12.43
C SER A 210 14.59 5.53 -11.20
N THR A 211 13.36 5.04 -11.37
CA THR A 211 12.62 4.34 -10.30
C THR A 211 13.43 3.18 -9.71
N TYR A 212 14.16 2.44 -10.56
CA TYR A 212 15.05 1.36 -10.11
C TYR A 212 16.27 1.87 -9.34
N SER A 213 16.85 3.01 -9.75
CA SER A 213 17.97 3.62 -9.02
C SER A 213 17.54 4.05 -7.62
N GLN A 214 16.33 4.60 -7.48
CA GLN A 214 15.78 4.99 -6.18
C GLN A 214 15.67 3.81 -5.22
N LEU A 215 15.41 2.59 -5.70
CA LEU A 215 15.28 1.41 -4.84
C LEU A 215 16.53 1.11 -4.00
N PHE A 216 17.73 1.46 -4.50
CA PHE A 216 18.95 1.28 -3.73
C PHE A 216 19.02 2.22 -2.52
N ASP A 217 18.45 3.41 -2.63
CA ASP A 217 18.49 4.48 -1.62
C ASP A 217 17.33 4.40 -0.60
N ILE A 218 16.34 3.55 -0.84
CA ILE A 218 15.19 3.41 0.06
C ILE A 218 15.61 2.74 1.37
N ASP A 219 15.22 3.35 2.48
CA ASP A 219 15.18 2.70 3.79
C ASP A 219 13.87 1.91 3.93
N PHE A 220 13.92 0.62 3.58
CA PHE A 220 12.74 -0.25 3.60
C PHE A 220 12.18 -0.46 5.01
N GLU A 221 13.04 -0.51 6.03
CA GLU A 221 12.59 -0.66 7.42
C GLU A 221 11.81 0.58 7.87
N LYS A 222 12.34 1.78 7.60
CA LYS A 222 11.62 3.02 7.86
C LYS A 222 10.30 3.09 7.09
N LEU A 223 10.31 2.69 5.82
CA LEU A 223 9.10 2.67 4.99
C LEU A 223 8.02 1.76 5.58
N ILE A 224 8.39 0.53 5.98
CA ILE A 224 7.47 -0.40 6.66
C ILE A 224 6.90 0.23 7.92
N ASN A 225 7.77 0.71 8.82
CA ASN A 225 7.35 1.24 10.11
C ASN A 225 6.41 2.43 9.96
N ASN A 226 6.75 3.38 9.09
CA ASN A 226 5.94 4.58 8.89
C ASN A 226 4.60 4.27 8.23
N ILE A 227 4.54 3.31 7.30
CA ILE A 227 3.26 2.87 6.76
C ILE A 227 2.45 2.10 7.81
N GLY A 228 3.09 1.26 8.63
CA GLY A 228 2.47 0.63 9.80
C GLY A 228 1.82 1.66 10.73
N ASP A 229 2.55 2.74 11.05
CA ASP A 229 2.05 3.85 11.86
C ASP A 229 0.87 4.56 11.21
N LEU A 230 0.88 4.76 9.90
CA LEU A 230 -0.27 5.30 9.16
C LEU A 230 -1.50 4.36 9.30
N LEU A 231 -1.34 3.06 9.08
CA LEU A 231 -2.45 2.10 9.18
C LEU A 231 -3.02 2.06 10.61
N MET A 232 -2.16 2.09 11.62
CA MET A 232 -2.55 2.17 13.03
C MET A 232 -3.24 3.50 13.36
N TYR A 233 -2.71 4.61 12.85
CA TYR A 233 -3.35 5.93 12.99
C TYR A 233 -4.77 5.92 12.44
N LEU A 234 -4.97 5.37 11.24
CA LEU A 234 -6.30 5.27 10.64
C LEU A 234 -7.22 4.39 11.48
N LYS A 235 -6.81 3.16 11.84
CA LYS A 235 -7.62 2.23 12.66
C LYS A 235 -8.02 2.83 14.01
N ASN A 236 -7.08 3.45 14.71
CA ASN A 236 -7.33 3.98 16.06
C ASN A 236 -8.27 5.18 16.05
N ASN A 237 -8.26 5.99 14.98
CA ASN A 237 -9.14 7.16 14.89
C ASN A 237 -10.53 6.84 14.33
N THR A 238 -10.73 5.71 13.65
CA THR A 238 -12.06 5.27 13.21
C THR A 238 -12.83 4.49 14.28
N GLN A 239 -12.12 3.84 15.22
CA GLN A 239 -12.75 3.12 16.33
C GLN A 239 -13.28 4.02 17.45
N LYS A 240 -12.75 5.25 17.59
CA LYS A 240 -13.16 6.20 18.62
C LYS A 240 -14.55 6.83 18.39
N THR A 241 -15.13 6.62 17.21
CA THR A 241 -16.35 7.30 16.76
C THR A 241 -17.61 6.44 16.87
N ILE A 242 -17.52 5.25 17.48
CA ILE A 242 -18.64 4.34 17.77
C ILE A 242 -19.02 4.44 19.23
#